data_AF-A0A940VQN8-F1
#
_entry.id   AF-A0A940VQN8-F1
#
_cell.length_a   1.000
_cell.length_b   1.000
_cell.length_c   1.000
_cell.angle_alpha   90.00
_cell.angle_beta   90.00
_cell.angle_gamma   90.00
#
_symmetry.space_group_name_H-M   'P 1'
#
loop_
_entity.id
_entity.type
_entity.pdbx_description
1 polymer ?
#
loop_
_entity_poly.entity_id
_entity_poly.type
_entity_poly.pdbx_seq_one_letter_code
_entity_poly.pdbx_strand_id
1 'polypeptide(L)'
;MSLKFKYYSANLLVIYLVLAFYLNNKYYIDFLRIETQYILGCYAVLYTLGGFIYYYFIDEKKVSETKGYIALRTIRNFLKHSIVYLGKFTSDPNFKMPHISFTEKTNLLFLAVKIFFFPIMINFIFGNIDSVIRGYAAWTLDYNVELTVGAFNNAIYPLLFGLLLLVDCSIFTFGYMVDAKIFRNKIRSVEPTMLGWIVALLCYPPFNNITNYYISCYADDYAVFDSDNITFLARLTALMLFTIYVWGSVALGMKASNLTNRGIVTNGPYAYVRHPAYISKNLAWWISIFAINTPTAYIGMIFLSFIYFMRAITEERHLITDPDYQEYCKVVKYRFIPGLY
;
A
#
# COMPACT_ATOMS: atom_id res chain seq x y z
N MET A 1 -33.81 10.93 13.73
CA MET A 1 -32.35 11.04 13.90
C MET A 1 -31.84 12.07 12.89
N SER A 2 -31.15 13.12 13.36
CA SER A 2 -30.58 14.16 12.46
C SER A 2 -29.63 13.55 11.43
N LEU A 3 -29.49 14.18 10.27
CA LEU A 3 -28.65 13.73 9.16
C LEU A 3 -27.19 13.58 9.59
N LYS A 4 -26.68 14.51 10.40
CA LYS A 4 -25.31 14.51 10.91
C LYS A 4 -24.98 13.25 11.71
N PHE A 5 -25.85 12.85 12.63
CA PHE A 5 -25.67 11.60 13.39
C PHE A 5 -25.87 10.37 12.50
N LYS A 6 -26.74 10.42 11.49
CA LYS A 6 -26.90 9.30 10.54
C LYS A 6 -25.58 9.00 9.79
N TYR A 7 -24.90 10.04 9.32
CA TYR A 7 -23.62 9.89 8.62
C TYR A 7 -22.48 9.49 9.56
N TYR A 8 -22.47 10.02 10.78
CA TYR A 8 -21.55 9.62 11.84
C TYR A 8 -21.68 8.13 12.17
N SER A 9 -22.89 7.68 12.52
CA SER A 9 -23.17 6.29 12.90
C SER A 9 -22.90 5.31 11.76
N ALA A 10 -23.14 5.70 10.51
CA ALA A 10 -22.81 4.87 9.35
C ALA A 10 -21.30 4.64 9.19
N ASN A 11 -20.48 5.68 9.34
CA ASN A 11 -19.02 5.54 9.35
C ASN A 11 -18.55 4.71 10.55
N LEU A 12 -19.13 4.95 11.73
CA LEU A 12 -18.81 4.23 12.96
C LEU A 12 -19.05 2.73 12.77
N LEU A 13 -20.21 2.36 12.21
CA LEU A 13 -20.54 0.96 11.91
C LEU A 13 -19.50 0.32 10.98
N VAL A 14 -19.09 1.01 9.90
CA VAL A 14 -18.05 0.50 8.99
C VAL A 14 -16.73 0.28 9.73
N ILE A 15 -16.29 1.23 10.55
CA ILE A 15 -15.04 1.13 11.31
C ILE A 15 -15.07 -0.07 12.26
N TYR A 16 -16.14 -0.24 13.02
CA TYR A 16 -16.26 -1.35 13.98
C TYR A 16 -16.46 -2.71 13.30
N LEU A 17 -17.13 -2.78 12.15
CA LEU A 17 -17.21 -4.02 11.37
C LEU A 17 -15.83 -4.44 10.85
N VAL A 18 -15.03 -3.47 10.37
CA VAL A 18 -13.66 -3.71 9.92
C VAL A 18 -12.75 -4.12 11.09
N LEU A 19 -12.87 -3.45 12.25
CA LEU A 19 -12.13 -3.84 13.45
C LEU A 19 -12.51 -5.26 13.90
N ALA A 20 -13.81 -5.57 13.95
CA ALA A 20 -14.28 -6.91 14.30
C ALA A 20 -13.75 -7.97 13.33
N PHE A 21 -13.68 -7.66 12.02
CA PHE A 21 -13.06 -8.55 11.05
C PHE A 21 -11.60 -8.87 11.40
N TYR A 22 -10.77 -7.86 11.72
CA TYR A 22 -9.37 -8.10 12.11
C TYR A 22 -9.21 -8.88 13.41
N LEU A 23 -10.07 -8.63 14.39
CA LEU A 23 -10.01 -9.29 15.70
C LEU A 23 -10.58 -10.72 15.71
N ASN A 24 -11.32 -11.12 14.68
CA ASN A 24 -11.96 -12.44 14.62
C ASN A 24 -11.50 -13.30 13.44
N ASN A 25 -10.80 -12.74 12.46
CA ASN A 25 -10.26 -13.50 11.34
C ASN A 25 -8.93 -14.16 11.73
N LYS A 26 -8.88 -15.50 11.72
CA LYS A 26 -7.71 -16.29 12.11
C LYS A 26 -6.40 -15.81 11.46
N TYR A 27 -6.41 -15.58 10.14
CA TYR A 27 -5.21 -15.14 9.45
C TYR A 27 -4.69 -13.80 9.99
N TYR A 28 -5.57 -12.82 10.20
CA TYR A 28 -5.16 -11.50 10.68
C TYR A 28 -4.78 -11.48 12.16
N ILE A 29 -5.38 -12.34 12.99
CA ILE A 29 -4.95 -12.52 14.39
C ILE A 29 -3.49 -12.95 14.45
N ASP A 30 -3.08 -13.88 13.58
CA ASP A 30 -1.72 -14.40 13.55
C ASP A 30 -0.75 -13.44 12.82
N PHE A 31 -1.22 -12.76 11.77
CA PHE A 31 -0.39 -11.88 10.94
C PHE A 31 -0.17 -10.49 11.53
N LEU A 32 -1.20 -9.88 12.14
CA LEU A 32 -1.10 -8.54 12.69
C LEU A 32 -0.50 -8.59 14.09
N ARG A 33 0.60 -7.86 14.26
CA ARG A 33 1.22 -7.61 15.57
C ARG A 33 0.21 -7.05 16.57
N ILE A 34 0.44 -7.34 17.85
CA ILE A 34 -0.43 -6.89 18.92
C ILE A 34 -0.52 -5.36 18.97
N GLU A 35 0.58 -4.65 18.72
CA GLU A 35 0.64 -3.20 18.66
C GLU A 35 -0.20 -2.65 17.50
N THR A 36 -0.21 -3.34 16.35
CA THR A 36 -1.07 -3.01 15.21
C THR A 36 -2.54 -3.14 15.59
N GLN A 37 -2.92 -4.25 16.24
CA GLN A 37 -4.30 -4.47 16.69
C GLN A 37 -4.74 -3.39 17.69
N TYR A 38 -3.86 -3.00 18.63
CA TYR A 38 -4.12 -1.89 19.55
C TYR A 38 -4.32 -0.56 18.82
N ILE A 39 -3.47 -0.22 17.84
CA ILE A 39 -3.63 1.03 17.06
C ILE A 39 -4.97 1.04 16.30
N LEU A 40 -5.40 -0.08 15.73
CA LEU A 40 -6.70 -0.17 15.06
C LEU A 40 -7.86 0.05 16.05
N GLY A 41 -7.75 -0.49 17.27
CA GLY A 41 -8.68 -0.22 18.37
C GLY A 41 -8.70 1.25 18.78
N CYS A 42 -7.53 1.85 19.00
CA CYS A 42 -7.38 3.28 19.31
C CYS A 42 -7.98 4.15 18.21
N TYR A 43 -7.76 3.83 16.93
CA TYR A 43 -8.35 4.54 15.79
C TYR A 43 -9.88 4.51 15.83
N ALA A 44 -10.47 3.36 16.16
CA ALA A 44 -11.93 3.24 16.33
C ALA A 44 -12.43 4.11 17.49
N VAL A 45 -11.78 4.05 18.66
CA VAL A 45 -12.14 4.86 19.84
C VAL A 45 -11.99 6.35 19.57
N LEU A 46 -10.91 6.77 18.91
CA LEU A 46 -10.68 8.17 18.53
C LEU A 46 -11.79 8.67 17.60
N TYR A 47 -12.23 7.86 16.63
CA TYR A 47 -13.37 8.23 15.79
C TYR A 47 -14.68 8.27 16.59
N THR A 48 -14.89 7.34 17.52
CA THR A 48 -16.08 7.35 18.39
C THR A 48 -16.18 8.64 19.20
N LEU A 49 -15.12 9.00 19.92
CA LEU A 49 -15.15 10.15 20.82
C LEU A 49 -15.01 11.47 20.05
N GLY A 50 -13.97 11.59 19.22
CA GLY A 50 -13.69 12.81 18.46
C GLY A 50 -14.71 13.07 17.37
N GLY A 51 -15.15 12.01 16.68
CA GLY A 51 -16.23 12.10 15.70
C GLY A 51 -17.54 12.53 16.34
N PHE A 52 -17.93 11.96 17.49
CA PHE A 52 -19.13 12.38 18.19
C PHE A 52 -19.09 13.87 18.54
N ILE A 53 -17.98 14.36 19.13
CA ILE A 53 -17.79 15.78 19.45
C ILE A 53 -17.93 16.64 18.19
N TYR A 54 -17.24 16.29 17.10
CA TYR A 54 -17.32 17.02 15.84
C TYR A 54 -18.75 17.09 15.29
N TYR A 55 -19.45 15.94 15.21
CA TYR A 55 -20.83 15.89 14.69
C TYR A 55 -21.86 16.52 15.63
N TYR A 56 -21.55 16.62 16.93
CA TYR A 56 -22.38 17.35 17.89
C TYR A 56 -22.36 18.85 17.59
N PHE A 57 -21.17 19.45 17.37
CA PHE A 57 -21.01 20.89 17.19
C PHE A 57 -21.16 21.41 15.75
N ILE A 58 -20.96 20.56 14.73
CA ILE A 58 -21.09 21.02 13.35
C ILE A 58 -22.55 21.37 12.98
N ASP A 59 -22.71 22.47 12.24
CA ASP A 59 -23.96 22.85 11.59
C ASP A 59 -24.35 21.80 10.54
N GLU A 60 -25.59 21.30 10.63
CA GLU A 60 -26.13 20.27 9.74
C GLU A 60 -26.05 20.67 8.26
N LYS A 61 -26.17 21.97 7.93
CA LYS A 61 -26.04 22.48 6.56
C LYS A 61 -24.63 22.31 5.97
N LYS A 62 -23.62 22.16 6.82
CA LYS A 62 -22.20 21.99 6.41
C LYS A 62 -21.79 20.53 6.30
N VAL A 63 -22.66 19.59 6.70
CA VAL A 63 -22.33 18.17 6.71
C VAL A 63 -22.56 17.55 5.34
N SER A 64 -21.50 16.97 4.77
CA SER A 64 -21.56 16.16 3.56
C SER A 64 -21.73 14.67 3.88
N GLU A 65 -22.25 13.90 2.92
CA GLU A 65 -22.31 12.43 3.03
C GLU A 65 -20.94 11.84 3.36
N THR A 66 -20.90 10.95 4.36
CA THR A 66 -19.68 10.22 4.70
C THR A 66 -19.47 9.04 3.75
N LYS A 67 -18.20 8.67 3.56
CA LYS A 67 -17.82 7.53 2.72
C LYS A 67 -18.47 6.22 3.19
N GLY A 68 -18.55 5.98 4.51
CA GLY A 68 -19.23 4.82 5.08
C GLY A 68 -20.75 4.85 4.87
N TYR A 69 -21.39 6.01 4.94
CA TYR A 69 -22.81 6.13 4.61
C TYR A 69 -23.09 5.79 3.14
N ILE A 70 -22.30 6.34 2.23
CA ILE A 70 -22.42 6.05 0.79
C ILE A 70 -22.24 4.55 0.57
N ALA A 71 -21.21 3.93 1.16
CA ALA A 71 -20.94 2.51 1.00
C ALA A 71 -22.08 1.61 1.50
N LEU A 72 -22.56 1.83 2.73
CA LEU A 72 -23.67 1.05 3.29
C LEU A 72 -24.96 1.24 2.48
N ARG A 73 -25.25 2.46 2.03
CA ARG A 73 -26.39 2.74 1.15
C ARG A 73 -26.26 1.99 -0.17
N THR A 74 -25.10 2.06 -0.83
CA THR A 74 -24.85 1.40 -2.11
C THR A 74 -24.98 -0.11 -1.98
N ILE A 75 -24.35 -0.73 -0.97
CA ILE A 75 -24.44 -2.19 -0.74
C ILE A 75 -25.89 -2.61 -0.51
N ARG A 76 -26.60 -1.91 0.38
CA ARG A 76 -28.00 -2.21 0.67
C ARG A 76 -28.89 -2.09 -0.57
N ASN A 77 -28.73 -1.02 -1.34
CA ASN A 77 -29.51 -0.80 -2.55
C ASN A 77 -29.20 -1.86 -3.59
N PHE A 78 -27.91 -2.16 -3.82
CA PHE A 78 -27.48 -3.21 -4.74
C PHE A 78 -28.08 -4.56 -4.36
N LEU A 79 -27.95 -5.01 -3.10
CA LEU A 79 -28.53 -6.27 -2.62
C LEU A 79 -30.05 -6.32 -2.82
N LYS A 80 -30.77 -5.25 -2.42
CA LYS A 80 -32.22 -5.17 -2.59
C LYS A 80 -32.62 -5.31 -4.06
N HIS A 81 -31.95 -4.60 -4.95
CA HIS A 81 -32.26 -4.64 -6.38
C HIS A 81 -31.80 -5.96 -7.03
N SER A 82 -30.73 -6.61 -6.54
CA SER A 82 -30.27 -7.91 -7.02
C SER A 82 -31.26 -9.02 -6.68
N ILE A 83 -31.88 -9.00 -5.49
CA ILE A 83 -32.95 -9.94 -5.12
C ILE A 83 -34.14 -9.79 -6.07
N VAL A 84 -34.56 -8.55 -6.35
CA VAL A 84 -35.64 -8.27 -7.30
C VAL A 84 -35.28 -8.72 -8.71
N TYR A 85 -34.03 -8.47 -9.14
CA TYR A 85 -33.53 -8.91 -10.44
C TYR A 85 -33.56 -10.43 -10.56
N LEU A 86 -33.05 -11.17 -9.58
CA LEU A 86 -33.03 -12.64 -9.61
C LEU A 86 -34.45 -13.24 -9.66
N GLY A 87 -35.41 -12.64 -8.96
CA GLY A 87 -36.81 -13.05 -9.04
C GLY A 87 -37.48 -12.79 -10.39
N LYS A 88 -36.99 -11.80 -11.16
CA LYS A 88 -37.49 -11.45 -12.49
C LYS A 88 -36.65 -12.01 -13.64
N PHE A 89 -35.42 -12.46 -13.37
CA PHE A 89 -34.47 -12.90 -14.39
C PHE A 89 -35.01 -14.00 -15.30
N THR A 90 -35.81 -14.91 -14.74
CA THR A 90 -36.45 -16.00 -15.49
C THR A 90 -37.71 -15.58 -16.25
N SER A 91 -38.36 -14.48 -15.85
CA SER A 91 -39.64 -14.02 -16.43
C SER A 91 -39.51 -12.82 -17.36
N ASP A 92 -38.47 -11.99 -17.20
CA ASP A 92 -38.15 -10.84 -18.04
C ASP A 92 -36.63 -10.75 -18.25
N PRO A 93 -36.10 -11.32 -19.35
CA PRO A 93 -34.67 -11.27 -19.68
C PRO A 93 -34.15 -9.84 -19.92
N ASN A 94 -35.04 -8.87 -20.19
CA ASN A 94 -34.69 -7.47 -20.42
C ASN A 94 -34.65 -6.65 -19.13
N PHE A 95 -35.03 -7.24 -17.99
CA PHE A 95 -34.96 -6.57 -16.71
C PHE A 95 -33.50 -6.22 -16.40
N LYS A 96 -33.20 -4.94 -16.16
CA LYS A 96 -31.81 -4.48 -16.06
C LYS A 96 -31.18 -4.89 -14.73
N MET A 97 -29.93 -5.33 -14.81
CA MET A 97 -29.10 -5.59 -13.63
C MET A 97 -28.95 -4.30 -12.80
N PRO A 98 -28.91 -4.41 -11.46
CA PRO A 98 -28.64 -3.25 -10.59
C PRO A 98 -27.32 -2.57 -10.97
N HIS A 99 -27.39 -1.26 -11.17
CA HIS A 99 -26.24 -0.45 -11.57
C HIS A 99 -25.66 0.30 -10.36
N ILE A 100 -24.34 0.27 -10.21
CA ILE A 100 -23.59 1.07 -9.23
C ILE A 100 -22.98 2.26 -9.97
N SER A 101 -23.27 3.48 -9.53
CA SER A 101 -22.71 4.68 -10.18
C SER A 101 -21.19 4.76 -10.04
N PHE A 102 -20.54 5.52 -10.91
CA PHE A 102 -19.08 5.71 -10.88
C PHE A 102 -18.59 6.24 -9.52
N THR A 103 -19.31 7.20 -8.94
CA THR A 103 -18.97 7.79 -7.63
C THR A 103 -19.11 6.76 -6.50
N GLU A 104 -20.17 5.95 -6.52
CA GLU A 104 -20.38 4.89 -5.53
C GLU A 104 -19.31 3.80 -5.65
N LYS A 105 -18.98 3.37 -6.88
CA LYS A 105 -17.90 2.41 -7.14
C LYS A 105 -16.57 2.95 -6.64
N THR A 106 -16.23 4.20 -6.95
CA THR A 106 -15.00 4.85 -6.48
C THR A 106 -14.94 4.89 -4.95
N ASN A 107 -16.07 5.18 -4.30
CA ASN A 107 -16.14 5.21 -2.84
C ASN A 107 -15.94 3.81 -2.21
N LEU A 108 -16.57 2.77 -2.77
CA LEU A 108 -16.38 1.38 -2.32
C LEU A 108 -14.94 0.92 -2.50
N LEU A 109 -14.37 1.12 -3.68
CA LEU A 109 -12.97 0.75 -3.98
C LEU A 109 -12.01 1.51 -3.08
N PHE A 110 -12.27 2.79 -2.81
CA PHE A 110 -11.42 3.55 -1.91
C PHE A 110 -11.44 3.01 -0.47
N LEU A 111 -12.62 2.66 0.05
CA LEU A 111 -12.69 2.01 1.36
C LEU A 111 -11.93 0.68 1.35
N ALA A 112 -12.03 -0.11 0.27
CA ALA A 112 -11.26 -1.35 0.13
C ALA A 112 -9.74 -1.10 0.16
N VAL A 113 -9.23 -0.03 -0.48
CA VAL A 113 -7.81 0.36 -0.40
C VAL A 113 -7.43 0.63 1.04
N LYS A 114 -8.21 1.45 1.76
CA LYS A 114 -7.91 1.77 3.16
C LYS A 114 -7.95 0.55 4.06
N ILE A 115 -9.01 -0.25 3.95
CA ILE A 115 -9.18 -1.47 4.74
C ILE A 115 -7.98 -2.38 4.49
N PHE A 116 -7.60 -2.63 3.25
CA PHE A 116 -6.50 -3.52 2.97
C PHE A 116 -5.13 -2.97 3.42
N PHE A 117 -4.74 -1.77 2.99
CA PHE A 117 -3.36 -1.31 3.16
C PHE A 117 -3.06 -0.65 4.51
N PHE A 118 -4.02 0.03 5.14
CA PHE A 118 -3.77 0.73 6.41
C PHE A 118 -3.22 -0.17 7.53
N PRO A 119 -3.86 -1.32 7.87
CA PRO A 119 -3.33 -2.20 8.91
C PRO A 119 -1.99 -2.82 8.53
N ILE A 120 -1.79 -3.15 7.24
CA ILE A 120 -0.54 -3.74 6.75
C ILE A 120 0.62 -2.74 6.92
N MET A 121 0.42 -1.46 6.57
CA MET A 121 1.47 -0.45 6.72
C MET A 121 1.86 -0.21 8.18
N ILE A 122 0.87 -0.18 9.09
CA ILE A 122 1.14 -0.09 10.54
C ILE A 122 1.92 -1.33 11.01
N ASN A 123 1.54 -2.51 10.53
CA ASN A 123 2.24 -3.76 10.84
C ASN A 123 3.71 -3.70 10.41
N PHE A 124 3.97 -3.17 9.22
CA PHE A 124 5.33 -2.98 8.70
C PHE A 124 6.10 -1.91 9.48
N ILE A 125 5.47 -0.82 9.93
CA ILE A 125 6.10 0.17 10.82
C ILE A 125 6.70 -0.52 12.04
N PHE A 126 5.92 -1.35 12.76
CA PHE A 126 6.42 -2.03 13.94
C PHE A 126 7.51 -3.06 13.63
N GLY A 127 7.39 -3.81 12.53
CA GLY A 127 8.45 -4.70 12.07
C GLY A 127 9.76 -3.96 11.76
N ASN A 128 9.67 -2.76 11.19
CA ASN A 128 10.82 -1.92 10.87
C ASN A 128 11.43 -1.27 12.13
N ILE A 129 10.62 -0.83 13.09
CA ILE A 129 11.09 -0.35 14.40
C ILE A 129 11.93 -1.44 15.08
N ASP A 130 11.42 -2.68 15.10
CA ASP A 130 12.15 -3.82 15.64
C ASP A 130 13.50 -4.05 14.94
N SER A 131 13.55 -3.90 13.61
CA SER A 131 14.79 -4.00 12.84
C SER A 131 15.79 -2.92 13.24
N VAL A 132 15.32 -1.67 13.41
CA VAL A 132 16.15 -0.55 13.86
C VAL A 132 16.70 -0.78 15.26
N ILE A 133 15.85 -1.21 16.20
CA ILE A 133 16.26 -1.49 17.58
C ILE A 133 17.29 -2.62 17.62
N ARG A 134 17.05 -3.73 16.92
CA ARG A 134 18.00 -4.85 16.86
C ARG A 134 19.33 -4.46 16.23
N GLY A 135 19.30 -3.74 15.12
CA GLY A 135 20.53 -3.28 14.47
C GLY A 135 21.32 -2.31 15.34
N TYR A 136 20.65 -1.41 16.07
CA TYR A 136 21.30 -0.49 17.00
C TYR A 136 21.90 -1.23 18.21
N ALA A 137 21.16 -2.18 18.79
CA ALA A 137 21.66 -3.00 19.89
C ALA A 137 22.87 -3.84 19.45
N ALA A 138 22.82 -4.47 18.28
CA ALA A 138 23.96 -5.23 17.76
C ALA A 138 25.19 -4.33 17.54
N TRP A 139 25.01 -3.13 16.97
CA TRP A 139 26.13 -2.22 16.72
C TRP A 139 26.80 -1.74 18.02
N THR A 140 26.00 -1.49 19.06
CA THR A 140 26.48 -0.95 20.33
C THR A 140 27.01 -2.02 21.28
N LEU A 141 26.33 -3.17 21.37
CA LEU A 141 26.64 -4.21 22.35
C LEU A 141 27.55 -5.31 21.78
N ASP A 142 27.32 -5.74 20.54
CA ASP A 142 28.07 -6.86 19.94
C ASP A 142 29.35 -6.38 19.22
N TYR A 143 29.30 -5.19 18.62
CA TYR A 143 30.40 -4.62 17.83
C TYR A 143 31.08 -3.40 18.47
N ASN A 144 30.68 -2.99 19.68
CA ASN A 144 31.28 -1.85 20.39
C ASN A 144 31.46 -0.56 19.54
N VAL A 145 30.51 -0.30 18.64
CA VAL A 145 30.50 0.88 17.74
C VAL A 145 31.63 0.86 16.69
N GLU A 146 32.29 -0.27 16.46
CA GLU A 146 33.34 -0.39 15.45
C GLU A 146 32.76 -0.41 14.02
N LEU A 147 33.49 0.20 13.07
CA LEU A 147 33.13 0.22 11.65
C LEU A 147 33.88 -0.89 10.89
N THR A 148 33.54 -2.13 11.19
CA THR A 148 34.06 -3.31 10.48
C THR A 148 33.07 -3.80 9.42
N VAL A 149 33.54 -4.64 8.49
CA VAL A 149 32.69 -5.32 7.50
C VAL A 149 31.61 -6.17 8.20
N GLY A 150 31.98 -6.88 9.27
CA GLY A 150 31.04 -7.66 10.09
C GLY A 150 30.00 -6.78 10.76
N ALA A 151 30.41 -5.65 11.36
CA ALA A 151 29.48 -4.69 11.96
C ALA A 151 28.53 -4.10 10.91
N PHE A 152 29.03 -3.78 9.72
CA PHE A 152 28.18 -3.28 8.64
C PHE A 152 27.13 -4.31 8.25
N ASN A 153 27.55 -5.54 7.95
CA ASN A 153 26.66 -6.59 7.49
C ASN A 153 25.60 -6.91 8.55
N ASN A 154 26.01 -7.13 9.79
CA ASN A 154 25.14 -7.73 10.80
C ASN A 154 24.38 -6.73 11.67
N ALA A 155 24.83 -5.47 11.75
CA ALA A 155 24.22 -4.46 12.61
C ALA A 155 23.79 -3.19 11.84
N ILE A 156 24.70 -2.56 11.11
CA ILE A 156 24.45 -1.26 10.47
C ILE A 156 23.48 -1.41 9.28
N TYR A 157 23.63 -2.45 8.46
CA TYR A 157 22.74 -2.69 7.32
C TYR A 157 21.27 -2.90 7.75
N PRO A 158 20.94 -3.84 8.66
CA PRO A 158 19.56 -3.99 9.15
C PRO A 158 18.99 -2.72 9.79
N LEU A 159 19.84 -1.95 10.48
CA LEU A 159 19.47 -0.66 11.08
C LEU A 159 19.08 0.34 9.99
N LEU A 160 19.96 0.62 9.03
CA LEU A 160 19.74 1.61 7.98
C LEU A 160 18.60 1.21 7.06
N PHE A 161 18.52 -0.08 6.71
CA PHE A 161 17.42 -0.62 5.91
C PHE A 161 16.08 -0.50 6.65
N GLY A 162 16.05 -0.83 7.94
CA GLY A 162 14.87 -0.64 8.79
C GLY A 162 14.43 0.82 8.87
N LEU A 163 15.36 1.77 8.97
CA LEU A 163 15.05 3.21 8.96
C LEU A 163 14.44 3.65 7.62
N LEU A 164 15.00 3.19 6.50
CA LEU A 164 14.47 3.48 5.16
C LEU A 164 13.02 3.00 5.02
N LEU A 165 12.75 1.74 5.37
CA LEU A 165 11.40 1.19 5.28
C LEU A 165 10.43 1.79 6.32
N LEU A 166 10.93 2.22 7.47
CA LEU A 166 10.13 2.95 8.46
C LEU A 166 9.63 4.28 7.89
N VAL A 167 10.49 5.03 7.18
CA VAL A 167 10.09 6.27 6.50
C VAL A 167 9.03 5.99 5.44
N ASP A 168 9.26 5.00 4.57
CA ASP A 168 8.31 4.59 3.53
C ASP A 168 6.94 4.23 4.10
N CYS A 169 6.91 3.29 5.05
CA CYS A 169 5.67 2.82 5.65
C CYS A 169 4.94 3.91 6.43
N SER A 170 5.67 4.86 7.03
CA SER A 170 5.07 6.02 7.71
C SER A 170 4.36 6.96 6.73
N ILE A 171 4.98 7.24 5.59
CA ILE A 171 4.40 8.07 4.53
C ILE A 171 3.14 7.40 3.97
N PHE A 172 3.20 6.12 3.65
CA PHE A 172 2.05 5.37 3.15
C PHE A 172 0.94 5.23 4.20
N THR A 173 1.28 4.99 5.48
CA THR A 173 0.30 4.97 6.58
C THR A 173 -0.46 6.29 6.66
N PHE A 174 0.24 7.42 6.57
CA PHE A 174 -0.41 8.73 6.53
C PHE A 174 -1.35 8.84 5.33
N GLY A 175 -0.90 8.45 4.14
CA GLY A 175 -1.70 8.46 2.92
C GLY A 175 -3.00 7.65 3.04
N TYR A 176 -2.96 6.48 3.68
CA TYR A 176 -4.17 5.67 3.92
C TYR A 176 -5.05 6.24 5.04
N MET A 177 -4.46 6.85 6.06
CA MET A 177 -5.19 7.40 7.21
C MET A 177 -5.93 8.69 6.84
N VAL A 178 -5.25 9.65 6.22
CA VAL A 178 -5.71 11.04 6.08
C VAL A 178 -6.07 11.40 4.63
N ASP A 179 -7.24 11.98 4.43
CA ASP A 179 -7.73 12.55 3.17
C ASP A 179 -8.35 13.93 3.46
N ALA A 180 -7.59 15.00 3.26
CA ALA A 180 -8.01 16.36 3.62
C ALA A 180 -7.55 17.41 2.61
N LYS A 181 -8.38 18.44 2.39
CA LYS A 181 -8.09 19.52 1.43
C LYS A 181 -6.76 20.23 1.75
N ILE A 182 -6.45 20.41 3.04
CA ILE A 182 -5.24 21.11 3.51
C ILE A 182 -3.95 20.43 3.03
N PHE A 183 -3.94 19.09 2.92
CA PHE A 183 -2.78 18.33 2.46
C PHE A 183 -2.74 18.12 0.94
N ARG A 184 -3.72 18.67 0.20
CA ARG A 184 -3.86 18.50 -1.26
C ARG A 184 -3.78 17.03 -1.71
N ASN A 185 -4.24 16.10 -0.86
CA ASN A 185 -4.13 14.66 -1.08
C ASN A 185 -5.49 13.98 -1.31
N LYS A 186 -6.47 14.77 -1.77
CA LYS A 186 -7.79 14.28 -2.13
C LYS A 186 -7.72 13.33 -3.31
N ILE A 187 -8.53 12.29 -3.22
CA ILE A 187 -8.60 11.27 -4.24
C ILE A 187 -9.42 11.77 -5.42
N ARG A 188 -8.80 11.68 -6.60
CA ARG A 188 -9.42 11.94 -7.89
C ARG A 188 -10.10 10.67 -8.41
N SER A 189 -9.42 9.52 -8.32
CA SER A 189 -9.95 8.22 -8.76
C SER A 189 -9.23 7.05 -8.09
N VAL A 190 -9.81 5.85 -8.21
CA VAL A 190 -9.24 4.57 -7.73
C VAL A 190 -9.18 3.61 -8.92
N GLU A 191 -8.15 2.76 -9.00
CA GLU A 191 -7.94 1.79 -10.07
C GLU A 191 -9.24 0.98 -10.30
N PRO A 192 -9.89 1.13 -11.47
CA PRO A 192 -11.24 0.60 -11.67
C PRO A 192 -11.29 -0.86 -12.13
N THR A 193 -10.15 -1.45 -12.50
CA THR A 193 -10.06 -2.76 -13.14
C THR A 193 -9.61 -3.85 -12.17
N MET A 194 -10.15 -5.06 -12.36
CA MET A 194 -9.76 -6.23 -11.57
C MET A 194 -8.27 -6.58 -11.74
N LEU A 195 -7.73 -6.43 -12.96
CA LEU A 195 -6.32 -6.73 -13.24
C LEU A 195 -5.37 -5.85 -12.41
N GLY A 196 -5.61 -4.53 -12.33
CA GLY A 196 -4.77 -3.64 -11.54
C GLY A 196 -4.80 -3.99 -10.05
N TRP A 197 -5.98 -4.35 -9.53
CA TRP A 197 -6.11 -4.85 -8.17
C TRP A 197 -5.36 -6.16 -7.94
N ILE A 198 -5.56 -7.18 -8.79
CA ILE A 198 -4.89 -8.48 -8.63
C ILE A 198 -3.37 -8.31 -8.62
N VAL A 199 -2.82 -7.63 -9.63
CA VAL A 199 -1.38 -7.44 -9.75
C VAL A 199 -0.81 -6.66 -8.56
N ALA A 200 -1.52 -5.63 -8.08
CA ALA A 200 -1.11 -4.90 -6.90
C ALA A 200 -1.16 -5.75 -5.63
N LEU A 201 -2.23 -6.53 -5.44
CA LEU A 201 -2.46 -7.36 -4.24
C LEU A 201 -1.46 -8.51 -4.16
N LEU A 202 -1.06 -9.13 -5.27
CA LEU A 202 -0.03 -10.18 -5.30
C LEU A 202 1.32 -9.73 -4.73
N CYS A 203 1.55 -8.42 -4.59
CA CYS A 203 2.75 -7.87 -3.96
C CYS A 203 2.67 -7.76 -2.43
N TYR A 204 1.52 -8.07 -1.80
CA TYR A 204 1.27 -7.87 -0.37
C TYR A 204 0.68 -9.12 0.30
N PRO A 205 0.96 -9.35 1.60
CA PRO A 205 0.29 -10.40 2.36
C PRO A 205 -1.23 -10.20 2.45
N PRO A 206 -2.02 -11.29 2.46
CA PRO A 206 -1.64 -12.71 2.32
C PRO A 206 -1.28 -13.15 0.90
N PHE A 207 -1.58 -12.35 -0.12
CA PHE A 207 -1.57 -12.81 -1.50
C PHE A 207 -0.16 -13.06 -2.05
N ASN A 208 0.85 -12.37 -1.55
CA ASN A 208 2.25 -12.67 -1.88
C ASN A 208 2.70 -14.06 -1.38
N ASN A 209 2.02 -14.66 -0.39
CA ASN A 209 2.30 -16.04 0.00
C ASN A 209 1.95 -17.02 -1.12
N ILE A 210 0.93 -16.71 -1.92
CA ILE A 210 0.54 -17.54 -3.08
C ILE A 210 1.66 -17.50 -4.13
N THR A 211 2.17 -16.30 -4.45
CA THR A 211 3.28 -16.17 -5.41
C THR A 211 4.54 -16.86 -4.89
N ASN A 212 4.83 -16.74 -3.60
CA ASN A 212 6.00 -17.38 -3.00
C ASN A 212 5.85 -18.91 -2.97
N TYR A 213 4.67 -19.43 -2.66
CA TYR A 213 4.41 -20.88 -2.59
C TYR A 213 4.48 -21.56 -3.96
N TYR A 214 3.84 -21.00 -4.99
CA TYR A 214 3.73 -21.67 -6.29
C TYR A 214 4.91 -21.38 -7.23
N ILE A 215 5.53 -20.21 -7.11
CA ILE A 215 6.49 -19.71 -8.10
C ILE A 215 7.87 -19.55 -7.47
N SER A 216 7.99 -19.78 -6.15
CA SER A 216 9.22 -19.54 -5.40
C SER A 216 9.75 -18.14 -5.70
N CYS A 217 8.86 -17.14 -5.65
CA CYS A 217 9.24 -15.74 -5.73
C CYS A 217 10.15 -15.40 -4.54
N TYR A 218 11.46 -15.56 -4.71
CA TYR A 218 12.43 -15.17 -3.70
C TYR A 218 12.63 -13.66 -3.80
N ALA A 219 12.07 -12.93 -2.85
CA ALA A 219 12.48 -11.57 -2.54
C ALA A 219 13.16 -11.65 -1.18
N ASP A 220 14.48 -11.46 -1.16
CA ASP A 220 15.24 -11.42 0.07
C ASP A 220 15.91 -10.05 0.21
N ASP A 221 15.53 -9.32 1.24
CA ASP A 221 16.08 -8.01 1.54
C ASP A 221 17.46 -8.12 2.23
N TYR A 222 17.94 -9.33 2.57
CA TYR A 222 19.15 -9.55 3.36
C TYR A 222 20.19 -10.45 2.69
N ALA A 223 20.45 -10.25 1.38
CA ALA A 223 21.44 -11.01 0.61
C ALA A 223 22.71 -11.40 1.40
N VAL A 224 23.06 -12.69 1.37
CA VAL A 224 24.26 -13.27 2.02
C VAL A 224 25.03 -14.10 0.99
N PHE A 225 26.29 -13.73 0.75
CA PHE A 225 27.24 -14.46 -0.08
C PHE A 225 28.29 -15.15 0.80
N ASP A 226 29.01 -16.12 0.24
CA ASP A 226 30.07 -16.87 0.94
C ASP A 226 31.22 -16.00 1.46
N SER A 227 31.39 -14.80 0.90
CA SER A 227 32.39 -13.82 1.35
C SER A 227 31.74 -12.63 2.02
N ASP A 228 32.20 -12.29 3.22
CA ASP A 228 31.76 -11.10 3.96
C ASP A 228 31.96 -9.79 3.19
N ASN A 229 33.04 -9.70 2.41
CA ASN A 229 33.32 -8.53 1.58
C ASN A 229 32.35 -8.42 0.40
N ILE A 230 32.00 -9.55 -0.22
CA ILE A 230 30.99 -9.57 -1.30
C ILE A 230 29.62 -9.24 -0.72
N THR A 231 29.27 -9.82 0.42
CA THR A 231 28.03 -9.50 1.17
C THR A 231 27.96 -8.01 1.49
N PHE A 232 29.06 -7.40 1.93
CA PHE A 232 29.15 -5.96 2.19
C PHE A 232 28.86 -5.13 0.95
N LEU A 233 29.50 -5.43 -0.18
CA LEU A 233 29.29 -4.69 -1.43
C LEU A 233 27.85 -4.87 -1.94
N ALA A 234 27.31 -6.08 -1.85
CA ALA A 234 25.93 -6.38 -2.23
C ALA A 234 24.93 -5.59 -1.38
N ARG A 235 25.08 -5.61 -0.05
CA ARG A 235 24.24 -4.89 0.90
C ARG A 235 24.37 -3.38 0.77
N LEU A 236 25.57 -2.87 0.55
CA LEU A 236 25.80 -1.45 0.27
C LEU A 236 25.06 -1.02 -1.01
N THR A 237 25.14 -1.83 -2.06
CA THR A 237 24.43 -1.57 -3.32
C THR A 237 22.92 -1.63 -3.13
N ALA A 238 22.42 -2.62 -2.38
CA ALA A 238 21.00 -2.71 -2.02
C ALA A 238 20.53 -1.48 -1.25
N LEU A 239 21.29 -0.97 -0.26
CA LEU A 239 20.94 0.26 0.47
C LEU A 239 20.83 1.47 -0.46
N MET A 240 21.75 1.63 -1.43
CA MET A 240 21.66 2.73 -2.40
C MET A 240 20.39 2.63 -3.24
N LEU A 241 20.04 1.43 -3.70
CA LEU A 241 18.81 1.18 -4.46
C LEU A 241 17.56 1.43 -3.60
N PHE A 242 17.52 0.94 -2.36
CA PHE A 242 16.40 1.21 -1.46
C PHE A 242 16.32 2.68 -1.02
N THR A 243 17.42 3.42 -1.04
CA THR A 243 17.39 4.88 -0.87
C THR A 243 16.65 5.55 -2.04
N ILE A 244 16.87 5.10 -3.29
CA ILE A 244 16.10 5.57 -4.45
C ILE A 244 14.62 5.17 -4.33
N TYR A 245 14.34 3.96 -3.85
CA TYR A 245 12.98 3.48 -3.57
C TYR A 245 12.25 4.42 -2.61
N VAL A 246 12.84 4.71 -1.45
CA VAL A 246 12.26 5.58 -0.43
C VAL A 246 12.23 7.04 -0.88
N TRP A 247 13.17 7.49 -1.71
CA TRP A 247 13.13 8.83 -2.30
C TRP A 247 11.86 9.02 -3.15
N GLY A 248 11.39 7.97 -3.83
CA GLY A 248 10.09 7.96 -4.51
C GLY A 248 8.95 8.25 -3.54
N SER A 249 8.90 7.53 -2.42
CA SER A 249 7.87 7.71 -1.39
C SER A 249 7.93 9.10 -0.75
N VAL A 250 9.12 9.62 -0.47
CA VAL A 250 9.32 10.99 0.02
C VAL A 250 8.82 12.03 -0.98
N ALA A 251 9.09 11.85 -2.28
CA ALA A 251 8.60 12.74 -3.33
C ALA A 251 7.07 12.68 -3.47
N LEU A 252 6.45 11.50 -3.31
CA LEU A 252 4.99 11.36 -3.26
C LEU A 252 4.40 12.07 -2.03
N GLY A 253 5.08 11.98 -0.88
CA GLY A 253 4.67 12.58 0.38
C GLY A 253 3.23 12.22 0.74
N MET A 254 2.42 13.24 1.05
CA MET A 254 1.03 13.05 1.49
C MET A 254 0.09 12.41 0.46
N LYS A 255 0.54 12.29 -0.81
CA LYS A 255 -0.21 11.65 -1.90
C LYS A 255 0.10 10.15 -2.02
N ALA A 256 1.09 9.62 -1.31
CA ALA A 256 1.49 8.22 -1.39
C ALA A 256 0.34 7.28 -1.02
N SER A 257 -0.13 6.48 -1.99
CA SER A 257 -1.20 5.51 -1.77
C SER A 257 -1.30 4.57 -2.97
N ASN A 258 -1.37 3.27 -2.72
CA ASN A 258 -1.57 2.27 -3.76
C ASN A 258 -2.96 2.39 -4.40
N LEU A 259 -3.06 2.09 -5.70
CA LEU A 259 -4.32 1.99 -6.46
C LEU A 259 -5.15 3.28 -6.50
N THR A 260 -4.60 4.44 -6.13
CA THR A 260 -5.33 5.71 -6.15
C THR A 260 -4.59 6.79 -6.91
N ASN A 261 -5.34 7.63 -7.62
CA ASN A 261 -4.84 8.89 -8.14
C ASN A 261 -5.16 10.01 -7.12
N ARG A 262 -4.11 10.61 -6.54
CA ARG A 262 -4.18 11.76 -5.62
C ARG A 262 -3.48 13.01 -6.18
N GLY A 263 -3.31 13.04 -7.50
CA GLY A 263 -2.57 14.04 -8.25
C GLY A 263 -1.16 13.57 -8.59
N ILE A 264 -0.66 14.06 -9.72
CA ILE A 264 0.60 13.62 -10.31
C ILE A 264 1.79 14.31 -9.61
N VAL A 265 2.90 13.58 -9.50
CA VAL A 265 4.17 14.05 -8.95
C VAL A 265 5.24 13.87 -10.01
N THR A 266 6.00 14.93 -10.28
CA THR A 266 6.95 15.01 -11.40
C THR A 266 8.36 15.41 -10.96
N ASN A 267 8.58 15.54 -9.65
CA ASN A 267 9.86 15.95 -9.05
C ASN A 267 10.56 14.77 -8.33
N GLY A 268 11.75 15.03 -7.80
CA GLY A 268 12.56 13.98 -7.16
C GLY A 268 12.97 12.91 -8.18
N PRO A 269 12.88 11.62 -7.85
CA PRO A 269 13.30 10.56 -8.78
C PRO A 269 12.34 10.43 -9.98
N TYR A 270 11.09 10.94 -9.85
CA TYR A 270 10.11 10.99 -10.93
C TYR A 270 10.50 11.96 -12.05
N ALA A 271 11.49 12.83 -11.86
CA ALA A 271 12.00 13.68 -12.93
C ALA A 271 12.82 12.88 -13.98
N TYR A 272 13.29 11.68 -13.62
CA TYR A 272 14.18 10.87 -14.46
C TYR A 272 13.45 9.69 -15.11
N VAL A 273 12.63 8.98 -14.34
CA VAL A 273 11.85 7.82 -14.77
C VAL A 273 10.49 7.81 -14.06
N ARG A 274 9.47 7.20 -14.67
CA ARG A 274 8.10 7.22 -14.11
C ARG A 274 7.90 6.25 -12.94
N HIS A 275 8.69 5.18 -12.85
CA HIS A 275 8.57 4.13 -11.83
C HIS A 275 9.90 3.86 -11.09
N PRO A 276 10.50 4.87 -10.44
CA PRO A 276 11.82 4.74 -9.81
C PRO A 276 11.82 3.74 -8.66
N ALA A 277 10.73 3.68 -7.89
CA ALA A 277 10.57 2.72 -6.80
C ALA A 277 10.54 1.27 -7.32
N TYR A 278 9.83 1.01 -8.40
CA TYR A 278 9.71 -0.36 -8.93
C TYR A 278 11.04 -0.87 -9.49
N ILE A 279 11.76 -0.06 -10.27
CA ILE A 279 13.05 -0.50 -10.83
C ILE A 279 14.12 -0.69 -9.74
N SER A 280 14.24 0.25 -8.81
CA SER A 280 15.28 0.19 -7.78
C SER A 280 15.09 -1.01 -6.85
N LYS A 281 13.87 -1.26 -6.38
CA LYS A 281 13.54 -2.43 -5.56
C LYS A 281 13.75 -3.74 -6.31
N ASN A 282 13.37 -3.79 -7.59
CA ASN A 282 13.57 -4.98 -8.40
C ASN A 282 15.06 -5.28 -8.59
N LEU A 283 15.88 -4.28 -8.90
CA LEU A 283 17.35 -4.42 -8.99
C LEU A 283 17.97 -4.87 -7.67
N ALA A 284 17.49 -4.38 -6.53
CA ALA A 284 17.99 -4.80 -5.22
C ALA A 284 17.72 -6.29 -4.96
N TRP A 285 16.55 -6.78 -5.35
CA TRP A 285 16.24 -8.20 -5.25
C TRP A 285 16.99 -9.06 -6.27
N TRP A 286 17.34 -8.55 -7.45
CA TRP A 286 18.24 -9.30 -8.36
C TRP A 286 19.61 -9.58 -7.71
N ILE A 287 20.12 -8.67 -6.88
CA ILE A 287 21.37 -8.88 -6.13
C ILE A 287 21.24 -10.06 -5.16
N SER A 288 20.11 -10.17 -4.45
CA SER A 288 19.89 -11.30 -3.52
C SER A 288 19.77 -12.64 -4.25
N ILE A 289 19.24 -12.62 -5.47
CA ILE A 289 19.08 -13.84 -6.28
C ILE A 289 20.42 -14.38 -6.78
N PHE A 290 21.39 -13.51 -7.07
CA PHE A 290 22.75 -13.95 -7.36
C PHE A 290 23.43 -14.61 -6.16
N ALA A 291 23.01 -14.28 -4.92
CA ALA A 291 23.49 -14.94 -3.72
C ALA A 291 22.91 -16.35 -3.57
N ILE A 292 21.62 -16.51 -3.87
CA ILE A 292 20.91 -17.81 -3.82
C ILE A 292 21.39 -18.74 -4.95
N ASN A 293 21.62 -18.18 -6.14
CA ASN A 293 22.20 -18.84 -7.32
C ASN A 293 21.55 -20.19 -7.71
N THR A 294 20.22 -20.29 -7.70
CA THR A 294 19.50 -21.48 -8.18
C THR A 294 18.62 -21.17 -9.39
N PRO A 295 18.44 -22.11 -10.35
CA PRO A 295 17.55 -21.90 -11.50
C PRO A 295 16.13 -21.50 -11.10
N THR A 296 15.58 -22.13 -10.04
CA THR A 296 14.26 -21.81 -9.49
C THR A 296 14.19 -20.36 -9.00
N ALA A 297 15.25 -19.86 -8.36
CA ALA A 297 15.28 -18.48 -7.88
C ALA A 297 15.32 -17.46 -9.03
N TYR A 298 16.09 -17.75 -10.09
CA TYR A 298 16.10 -16.91 -11.29
C TYR A 298 14.71 -16.87 -11.97
N ILE A 299 14.05 -18.02 -12.12
CA ILE A 299 12.69 -18.09 -12.70
C ILE A 299 11.69 -17.31 -11.84
N GLY A 300 11.73 -17.50 -10.51
CA GLY A 300 10.89 -16.77 -9.57
C GLY A 300 11.10 -15.27 -9.68
N MET A 301 12.35 -14.81 -9.79
CA MET A 301 12.68 -13.40 -9.93
C MET A 301 12.25 -12.80 -11.26
N ILE A 302 12.32 -13.54 -12.37
CA ILE A 302 11.76 -13.11 -13.67
C ILE A 302 10.26 -12.88 -13.53
N PHE A 303 9.55 -13.80 -12.87
CA PHE A 303 8.11 -13.66 -12.65
C PHE A 303 7.77 -12.47 -11.74
N LEU A 304 8.54 -12.27 -10.66
CA LEU A 304 8.39 -11.12 -9.79
C LEU A 304 8.60 -9.80 -10.54
N SER A 305 9.62 -9.75 -11.40
CA SER A 305 9.90 -8.60 -12.27
C SER A 305 8.75 -8.35 -13.24
N PHE A 306 8.15 -9.41 -13.78
CA PHE A 306 6.95 -9.30 -14.60
C PHE A 306 5.74 -8.78 -13.83
N ILE A 307 5.52 -9.20 -12.58
CA ILE A 307 4.46 -8.63 -11.72
C ILE A 307 4.66 -7.12 -11.55
N TYR A 308 5.87 -6.66 -11.23
CA TYR A 308 6.15 -5.24 -11.05
C TYR A 308 6.04 -4.45 -12.36
N PHE A 309 6.42 -5.05 -13.48
CA PHE A 309 6.16 -4.49 -14.81
C PHE A 309 4.65 -4.32 -15.05
N MET A 310 3.86 -5.37 -14.84
CA MET A 310 2.40 -5.33 -15.00
C MET A 310 1.76 -4.30 -14.06
N ARG A 311 2.28 -4.17 -12.84
CA ARG A 311 1.83 -3.19 -11.85
C ARG A 311 1.97 -1.78 -12.41
N ALA A 312 3.16 -1.45 -12.92
CA ALA A 312 3.42 -0.17 -13.57
C ALA A 312 2.46 0.07 -14.74
N ILE A 313 2.29 -0.90 -15.64
CA ILE A 313 1.40 -0.77 -16.81
C ILE A 313 -0.06 -0.54 -16.39
N THR A 314 -0.56 -1.28 -15.40
CA THR A 314 -1.92 -1.07 -14.90
C THR A 314 -2.09 0.31 -14.27
N GLU A 315 -1.10 0.75 -13.51
CA GLU A 315 -1.07 2.07 -12.89
C GLU A 315 -1.04 3.19 -13.95
N GLU A 316 -0.18 3.11 -14.96
CA GLU A 316 -0.15 4.10 -16.05
C GLU A 316 -1.48 4.15 -16.81
N ARG A 317 -2.10 2.99 -17.07
CA ARG A 317 -3.40 2.92 -17.74
C ARG A 317 -4.51 3.58 -16.90
N HIS A 318 -4.43 3.51 -15.58
CA HIS A 318 -5.33 4.25 -14.70
C HIS A 318 -5.00 5.75 -14.71
N LEU A 319 -3.73 6.12 -14.57
CA LEU A 319 -3.27 7.50 -14.46
C LEU A 319 -3.40 8.30 -15.76
N ILE A 320 -3.33 7.68 -16.94
CA ILE A 320 -3.44 8.37 -18.25
C ILE A 320 -4.79 9.06 -18.46
N THR A 321 -5.80 8.71 -17.65
CA THR A 321 -7.08 9.43 -17.62
C THR A 321 -6.98 10.85 -17.04
N ASP A 322 -5.89 11.15 -16.32
CA ASP A 322 -5.58 12.47 -15.79
C ASP A 322 -4.75 13.30 -16.79
N PRO A 323 -5.22 14.49 -17.22
CA PRO A 323 -4.46 15.35 -18.14
C PRO A 323 -3.05 15.69 -17.64
N ASP A 324 -2.86 15.85 -16.33
CA ASP A 324 -1.55 16.14 -15.74
C ASP A 324 -0.56 14.99 -16.00
N TYR A 325 -1.06 13.74 -16.04
CA TYR A 325 -0.24 12.56 -16.31
C TYR A 325 0.13 12.45 -17.79
N GLN A 326 -0.78 12.85 -18.68
CA GLN A 326 -0.51 12.88 -20.12
C GLN A 326 0.62 13.86 -20.45
N GLU A 327 0.61 15.05 -19.85
CA GLU A 327 1.71 16.01 -20.01
C GLU A 327 3.01 15.49 -19.40
N TYR A 328 2.93 14.86 -18.23
CA TYR A 328 4.10 14.24 -17.60
C TYR A 328 4.77 13.17 -18.49
N CYS A 329 3.99 12.32 -19.14
CA CYS A 329 4.50 11.30 -20.08
C CYS A 329 5.23 11.88 -21.30
N LYS A 330 4.92 13.12 -21.71
CA LYS A 330 5.64 13.81 -22.79
C LYS A 330 7.03 14.28 -22.36
N VAL A 331 7.16 14.68 -21.09
CA VAL A 331 8.40 15.17 -20.49
C VAL A 331 9.31 14.00 -20.11
N VAL A 332 8.81 13.06 -19.31
CA VAL A 332 9.56 11.90 -18.84
C VAL A 332 9.15 10.68 -19.65
N LYS A 333 9.98 10.32 -20.64
CA LYS A 333 9.66 9.28 -21.63
C LYS A 333 9.85 7.85 -21.12
N TYR A 334 10.71 7.65 -20.14
CA TYR A 334 11.16 6.33 -19.68
C TYR A 334 10.35 5.83 -18.49
N ARG A 335 9.94 4.55 -18.49
CA ARG A 335 9.30 3.94 -17.32
C ARG A 335 10.28 3.61 -16.21
N PHE A 336 11.35 2.91 -16.55
CA PHE A 336 12.23 2.27 -15.57
C PHE A 336 13.70 2.66 -15.74
N ILE A 337 14.22 2.63 -16.96
CA ILE A 337 15.65 2.85 -17.23
C ILE A 337 15.77 3.95 -18.29
N PRO A 338 16.51 5.05 -18.04
CA PRO A 338 16.75 6.06 -19.05
C PRO A 338 17.36 5.45 -20.32
N GLY A 339 16.77 5.77 -21.48
CA GLY A 339 17.20 5.22 -22.78
C GLY A 339 16.54 3.90 -23.18
N LEU A 340 15.81 3.24 -22.27
CA LEU A 340 15.00 2.05 -22.55
C LEU A 340 13.51 2.37 -22.25
N TYR A 341 12.60 1.84 -23.07
CA TYR A 341 11.18 2.23 -23.07
C TYR A 341 10.45 1.99 -21.74
#